data_AF-A0A1B7THA1-F1
#
_entry.id   AF-A0A1B7THA1-F1
#
_cell.length_a   1.000
_cell.length_b   1.000
_cell.length_c   1.000
_cell.angle_alpha   90.00
_cell.angle_beta   90.00
_cell.angle_gamma   90.00
#
_symmetry.space_group_name_H-M   'P 1'
#
loop_
_entity.id
_entity.type
_entity.pdbx_description
1 polymer ?
#
loop_
_entity_poly.entity_id
_entity_poly.type
_entity_poly.pdbx_seq_one_letter_code
_entity_poly.pdbx_strand_id
1 'polypeptide(L)'
;FANEKQWKYLPGDKVVIVNKDYESFGSITEVVSHVDQGATTNLYTLKEGNPKNLMAIPKMFWSKDQTTFIHELESFVKQDDIRLVYEHPETKEVLIVDDVDFTEEMYYNSSYDKLLPKRFVKNNPDLIVEWPSKKSNATKTADILGTNPDEVLKETFQPESFFESDIP
;
A
#
# COMPACT_ATOMS: atom_id res chain seq x y z
N PHE A 1 -10.16 5.59 -3.03
CA PHE A 1 -10.26 5.48 -1.58
C PHE A 1 -9.34 6.53 -0.98
N ALA A 2 -9.71 7.13 0.15
CA ALA A 2 -9.05 8.30 0.73
C ALA A 2 -8.24 7.98 2.00
N ASN A 3 -8.53 6.87 2.67
CA ASN A 3 -7.84 6.47 3.90
C ASN A 3 -7.62 4.96 3.96
N GLU A 4 -6.80 4.52 4.91
CA GLU A 4 -6.38 3.13 5.07
C GLU A 4 -7.54 2.21 5.49
N LYS A 5 -8.55 2.77 6.18
CA LYS A 5 -9.81 2.06 6.48
C LYS A 5 -10.54 1.65 5.18
N GLN A 6 -10.54 2.53 4.18
CA GLN A 6 -11.15 2.25 2.88
C GLN A 6 -10.27 1.34 2.02
N TRP A 7 -8.95 1.50 2.05
CA TRP A 7 -8.03 0.70 1.24
C TRP A 7 -7.86 -0.74 1.73
N LYS A 8 -8.22 -1.09 2.96
CA LYS A 8 -8.12 -2.43 3.60
C LYS A 8 -6.72 -3.10 3.65
N TYR A 9 -5.93 -2.99 2.61
CA TYR A 9 -4.63 -3.58 2.35
C TYR A 9 -3.63 -2.49 1.98
N LEU A 10 -2.41 -2.59 2.49
CA LEU A 10 -1.31 -1.69 2.17
C LEU A 10 -0.22 -2.40 1.36
N PRO A 11 0.62 -1.66 0.62
CA PRO A 11 1.82 -2.21 0.02
C PRO A 11 2.67 -2.98 1.02
N GLY A 12 3.04 -4.22 0.69
CA GLY A 12 3.72 -5.15 1.57
C GLY A 12 2.81 -6.22 2.19
N ASP A 13 1.49 -6.09 2.10
CA ASP A 13 0.56 -7.10 2.59
C ASP A 13 0.60 -8.35 1.72
N LYS A 14 0.61 -9.53 2.38
CA LYS A 14 0.40 -10.81 1.71
C LYS A 14 -1.10 -11.00 1.47
N VAL A 15 -1.47 -11.29 0.24
CA VAL A 15 -2.86 -11.50 -0.17
C VAL A 15 -3.00 -12.75 -1.02
N VAL A 16 -4.17 -13.38 -0.98
CA VAL A 16 -4.55 -14.48 -1.85
C VAL A 16 -5.58 -13.99 -2.86
N ILE A 17 -5.47 -14.47 -4.10
CA ILE A 17 -6.39 -14.14 -5.17
C ILE A 17 -7.61 -15.07 -5.09
N VAL A 18 -8.80 -14.49 -4.96
CA VAL A 18 -10.06 -15.25 -4.77
C VAL A 18 -11.00 -15.17 -5.97
N ASN A 19 -10.69 -14.34 -6.96
CA ASN A 19 -11.46 -14.31 -8.21
C ASN A 19 -11.11 -15.53 -9.08
N LYS A 20 -12.11 -16.37 -9.38
CA LYS A 20 -11.97 -17.60 -10.17
C LYS A 20 -11.75 -17.36 -11.66
N ASP A 21 -12.02 -16.16 -12.15
CA ASP A 21 -11.82 -15.78 -13.55
C ASP A 21 -10.34 -15.53 -13.86
N TYR A 22 -9.50 -15.39 -12.83
CA TYR A 22 -8.07 -15.18 -12.98
C TYR A 22 -7.32 -16.52 -12.98
N GLU A 23 -6.35 -16.67 -13.88
CA GLU A 23 -5.46 -17.85 -13.95
C GLU A 23 -4.70 -18.08 -12.63
N SER A 24 -4.47 -17.01 -11.89
CA SER A 24 -3.76 -16.97 -10.61
C SER A 24 -4.67 -17.22 -9.40
N PHE A 25 -5.92 -17.67 -9.59
CA PHE A 25 -6.83 -18.02 -8.51
C PHE A 25 -6.20 -18.98 -7.49
N GLY A 26 -6.27 -18.63 -6.21
CA GLY A 26 -5.71 -19.41 -5.11
C GLY A 26 -4.23 -19.16 -4.84
N SER A 27 -3.54 -18.38 -5.67
CA SER A 27 -2.13 -18.02 -5.44
C SER A 27 -1.99 -16.94 -4.37
N ILE A 28 -0.98 -17.10 -3.52
CA ILE A 28 -0.57 -16.10 -2.53
C ILE A 28 0.49 -15.19 -3.15
N THR A 29 0.31 -13.88 -3.00
CA THR A 29 1.18 -12.84 -3.56
C THR A 29 1.25 -11.65 -2.61
N GLU A 30 1.97 -10.59 -3.01
CA GLU A 30 2.19 -9.38 -2.21
C GLU A 30 1.61 -8.16 -2.94
N VAL A 31 0.96 -7.26 -2.19
CA VAL A 31 0.53 -5.96 -2.72
C VAL A 31 1.76 -5.07 -2.94
N VAL A 32 1.95 -4.58 -4.16
CA VAL A 32 3.09 -3.71 -4.53
C VAL A 32 2.75 -2.24 -4.39
N SER A 33 1.59 -1.83 -4.90
CA SER A 33 1.18 -0.44 -4.90
C SER A 33 -0.34 -0.31 -5.01
N HIS A 34 -0.84 0.84 -4.58
CA HIS A 34 -2.18 1.31 -4.91
C HIS A 34 -2.12 2.05 -6.24
N VAL A 35 -3.13 1.86 -7.08
CA VAL A 35 -3.26 2.57 -8.36
C VAL A 35 -4.11 3.80 -8.13
N ASP A 36 -3.50 4.86 -7.62
CA ASP A 36 -4.19 6.12 -7.25
C ASP A 36 -4.09 7.21 -8.33
N GLN A 37 -3.30 7.00 -9.39
CA GLN A 37 -3.13 7.97 -10.48
C GLN A 37 -4.27 7.88 -11.50
N GLY A 38 -5.28 8.73 -11.33
CA GLY A 38 -6.36 8.94 -12.28
C GLY A 38 -7.73 9.14 -11.63
N ALA A 39 -8.74 9.44 -12.45
CA ALA A 39 -10.12 9.53 -11.99
C ALA A 39 -10.63 8.13 -11.57
N THR A 40 -10.55 7.84 -10.27
CA THR A 40 -11.30 6.76 -9.59
C THR A 40 -10.96 5.32 -10.00
N THR A 41 -9.80 4.81 -9.60
CA THR A 41 -9.56 3.36 -9.61
C THR A 41 -9.09 2.87 -8.26
N ASN A 42 -10.01 2.30 -7.47
CA ASN A 42 -9.73 1.64 -6.20
C ASN A 42 -9.09 0.25 -6.45
N LEU A 43 -7.91 0.24 -7.06
CA LEU A 43 -7.25 -0.95 -7.57
C LEU A 43 -5.85 -1.15 -6.96
N TYR A 44 -5.39 -2.39 -6.97
CA TYR A 44 -4.09 -2.80 -6.46
C TYR A 44 -3.26 -3.40 -7.57
N THR A 45 -1.95 -3.16 -7.48
CA THR A 45 -0.95 -3.90 -8.24
C THR A 45 -0.38 -4.99 -7.34
N LEU A 46 -0.38 -6.23 -7.81
CA LEU A 46 0.25 -7.35 -7.12
C LEU A 46 1.66 -7.57 -7.65
N LYS A 47 2.50 -8.26 -6.87
CA LYS A 47 3.87 -8.59 -7.27
C LYS A 47 3.89 -9.59 -8.42
N GLU A 48 3.05 -10.61 -8.30
CA GLU A 48 2.83 -11.67 -9.28
C GLU A 48 1.35 -12.06 -9.24
N GLY A 49 0.82 -12.57 -10.36
CA GLY A 49 -0.56 -13.03 -10.45
C GLY A 49 -1.58 -11.95 -10.78
N ASN A 50 -1.14 -10.78 -11.24
CA ASN A 50 -2.03 -9.80 -11.86
C ASN A 50 -2.76 -10.42 -13.07
N PRO A 51 -4.05 -10.10 -13.28
CA PRO A 51 -4.78 -10.54 -14.46
C PRO A 51 -4.13 -9.99 -15.72
N LYS A 52 -4.05 -10.79 -16.79
CA LYS A 52 -3.44 -10.37 -18.04
C LYS A 52 -4.52 -10.01 -19.06
N ASN A 53 -4.36 -8.85 -19.69
CA ASN A 53 -5.23 -8.40 -20.76
C ASN A 53 -4.45 -8.24 -22.05
N LEU A 54 -5.01 -8.78 -23.14
CA LEU A 54 -4.47 -8.58 -24.49
C LEU A 54 -4.82 -7.16 -24.96
N MET A 55 -3.79 -6.36 -25.22
CA MET A 55 -3.95 -4.99 -25.69
C MET A 55 -3.14 -4.72 -26.95
N ALA A 56 -3.68 -3.88 -27.82
CA ALA A 56 -2.97 -3.37 -28.98
C ALA A 56 -2.09 -2.18 -28.56
N ILE A 57 -0.78 -2.32 -28.72
CA ILE A 57 0.19 -1.30 -28.30
C ILE A 57 0.71 -0.56 -29.54
N PRO A 58 0.60 0.79 -29.58
CA PRO A 58 1.21 1.60 -30.63
C PRO A 58 2.74 1.42 -30.66
N LYS A 59 3.35 1.46 -31.86
CA LYS A 59 4.81 1.24 -32.04
C LYS A 59 5.70 2.14 -31.18
N MET A 60 5.23 3.33 -30.81
CA MET A 60 5.97 4.26 -29.95
C MET A 60 6.19 3.74 -28.51
N PHE A 61 5.39 2.77 -28.07
CA PHE A 61 5.48 2.15 -26.74
C PHE A 61 6.00 0.71 -26.79
N TRP A 62 6.53 0.27 -27.95
CA TRP A 62 7.04 -1.08 -28.07
C TRP A 62 8.31 -1.27 -27.27
N SER A 63 8.37 -2.39 -26.56
CA SER A 63 9.63 -2.94 -26.07
C SER A 63 10.52 -3.29 -27.25
N LYS A 64 11.85 -3.21 -27.07
CA LYS A 64 12.83 -3.47 -28.16
C LYS A 64 12.64 -4.84 -28.83
N ASP A 65 12.12 -5.82 -28.09
CA ASP A 65 11.95 -7.20 -28.53
C ASP A 65 10.51 -7.52 -28.99
N GLN A 66 9.62 -6.53 -29.04
CA GLN A 66 8.22 -6.73 -29.44
C GLN A 66 8.10 -6.89 -30.96
N THR A 67 7.48 -7.98 -31.42
CA THR A 67 7.29 -8.29 -32.85
C THR A 67 5.85 -8.09 -33.33
N THR A 68 4.87 -8.14 -32.42
CA THR A 68 3.43 -8.06 -32.72
C THR A 68 2.78 -6.82 -32.12
N PHE A 69 1.71 -6.33 -32.75
CA PHE A 69 0.91 -5.22 -32.22
C PHE A 69 0.11 -5.61 -30.97
N ILE A 70 -0.21 -6.89 -30.81
CA ILE A 70 -0.94 -7.41 -29.66
C ILE A 70 0.09 -7.92 -28.64
N HIS A 71 -0.03 -7.46 -27.40
CA HIS A 71 0.80 -7.89 -26.28
C HIS A 71 -0.08 -8.12 -25.04
N GLU A 72 0.31 -9.06 -24.19
CA GLU A 72 -0.29 -9.24 -22.87
C GLU A 72 0.28 -8.21 -21.90
N LEU A 73 -0.57 -7.39 -21.31
CA LEU A 73 -0.20 -6.47 -20.24
C LEU A 73 -0.84 -6.94 -18.94
N GLU A 74 -0.08 -6.83 -17.85
CA GLU A 74 -0.63 -7.00 -16.51
C GLU A 74 -1.64 -5.88 -16.24
N SER A 75 -2.79 -6.27 -15.73
CA SER A 75 -3.87 -5.40 -15.29
C SER A 75 -3.96 -5.42 -13.77
N PHE A 76 -4.82 -4.57 -13.24
CA PHE A 76 -4.92 -4.36 -11.80
C PHE A 76 -6.06 -5.20 -11.20
N VAL A 77 -5.99 -5.48 -9.90
CA VAL A 77 -7.03 -6.22 -9.19
C VAL A 77 -7.88 -5.28 -8.34
N LYS A 78 -9.17 -5.62 -8.15
CA LYS A 78 -10.03 -4.91 -7.21
C LYS A 78 -9.83 -5.45 -5.79
N GLN A 79 -10.27 -4.67 -4.82
CA GLN A 79 -10.25 -5.08 -3.41
C GLN A 79 -11.02 -6.39 -3.18
N ASP A 80 -12.14 -6.59 -3.88
CA ASP A 80 -13.00 -7.77 -3.70
C ASP A 80 -12.40 -9.05 -4.30
N ASP A 81 -11.43 -8.92 -5.21
CA ASP A 81 -10.77 -10.03 -5.90
C ASP A 81 -9.63 -10.66 -5.08
N ILE A 82 -9.26 -10.03 -3.95
CA ILE A 82 -8.16 -10.46 -3.09
C ILE A 82 -8.60 -10.55 -1.63
N ARG A 83 -7.90 -11.37 -0.84
CA ARG A 83 -8.10 -11.52 0.61
C ARG A 83 -6.78 -11.51 1.34
N LEU A 84 -6.76 -11.00 2.57
CA LEU A 84 -5.53 -10.90 3.36
C LEU A 84 -5.11 -12.29 3.85
N VAL A 85 -3.80 -12.53 3.83
CA VAL A 85 -3.20 -13.74 4.37
C VAL A 85 -2.51 -13.40 5.67
N TYR A 86 -2.93 -14.06 6.75
CA TYR A 86 -2.33 -13.95 8.06
C TYR A 86 -1.44 -15.17 8.31
N GLU A 87 -0.20 -14.93 8.71
CA GLU A 87 0.74 -15.98 9.11
C GLU A 87 0.93 -15.88 10.63
N HIS A 88 0.49 -16.90 11.37
CA HIS A 88 0.58 -16.88 12.82
C HIS A 88 2.06 -16.88 13.26
N PRO A 89 2.49 -15.95 14.13
CA PRO A 89 3.90 -15.79 14.46
C PRO A 89 4.52 -17.05 15.10
N GLU A 90 3.77 -17.68 16.00
CA GLU A 90 4.23 -18.87 16.74
C GLU A 90 4.05 -20.19 15.98
N THR A 91 2.85 -20.48 15.46
CA THR A 91 2.54 -21.77 14.82
C THR A 91 2.94 -21.83 13.35
N LYS A 92 3.26 -20.69 12.71
CA LYS A 92 3.51 -20.58 11.27
C LYS A 92 2.35 -21.05 10.40
N GLU A 93 1.15 -21.14 10.98
CA GLU A 93 -0.06 -21.46 10.25
C GLU A 93 -0.45 -20.29 9.35
N VAL A 94 -0.79 -20.61 8.10
CA VAL A 94 -1.22 -19.64 7.10
C VAL A 94 -2.74 -19.67 7.00
N LEU A 95 -3.37 -18.57 7.39
CA LEU A 95 -4.81 -18.40 7.44
C LEU A 95 -5.25 -17.34 6.42
N ILE A 96 -6.37 -17.60 5.75
CA ILE A 96 -7.01 -16.63 4.85
C ILE A 96 -8.05 -15.87 5.65
N VAL A 97 -7.92 -14.54 5.68
CA VAL A 97 -8.84 -13.64 6.36
C VAL A 97 -9.96 -13.24 5.40
N ASP A 98 -11.20 -13.62 5.73
CA ASP A 98 -12.37 -13.34 4.89
C ASP A 98 -12.68 -11.84 4.79
N ASP A 99 -12.63 -11.13 5.93
CA ASP A 99 -12.82 -9.68 5.97
C ASP A 99 -12.12 -9.08 7.19
N VAL A 100 -11.80 -7.79 7.10
CA VAL A 100 -11.13 -7.03 8.16
C VAL A 100 -11.99 -5.85 8.59
N ASP A 101 -12.08 -5.65 9.89
CA ASP A 101 -12.66 -4.46 10.51
C ASP A 101 -11.58 -3.64 11.19
N PHE A 102 -11.89 -2.38 11.46
CA PHE A 102 -10.95 -1.40 12.01
C PHE A 102 -11.43 -0.89 13.35
N THR A 103 -10.50 -0.74 14.28
CA THR A 103 -10.77 -0.05 15.54
C THR A 103 -11.03 1.44 15.30
N GLU A 104 -11.76 2.07 16.21
CA GLU A 104 -11.86 3.53 16.26
C GLU A 104 -10.55 4.16 16.72
N GLU A 105 -9.86 3.49 17.65
CA GLU A 105 -8.54 3.90 18.14
C GLU A 105 -7.48 3.82 17.06
N MET A 106 -6.72 4.91 16.93
CA MET A 106 -5.56 5.04 16.05
C MET A 106 -4.28 4.89 16.88
N TYR A 107 -3.25 4.29 16.30
CA TYR A 107 -1.92 4.19 16.91
C TYR A 107 -0.86 4.74 15.96
N TYR A 108 0.24 5.28 16.50
CA TYR A 108 1.34 5.75 15.68
C TYR A 108 2.15 4.56 15.15
N ASN A 109 2.24 4.44 13.83
CA ASN A 109 3.09 3.45 13.18
C ASN A 109 4.36 4.12 12.68
N SER A 110 5.49 3.83 13.34
CA SER A 110 6.82 4.36 13.01
C SER A 110 7.34 3.94 11.64
N SER A 111 6.86 2.82 11.08
CA SER A 111 7.28 2.42 9.73
C SER A 111 6.67 3.32 8.66
N TYR A 112 5.52 3.93 8.93
CA TYR A 112 4.82 4.79 8.00
C TYR A 112 4.85 6.27 8.38
N ASP A 113 5.37 6.61 9.56
CA ASP A 113 5.33 7.94 10.17
C ASP A 113 3.93 8.58 10.16
N LYS A 114 2.89 7.77 10.45
CA LYS A 114 1.49 8.22 10.52
C LYS A 114 0.67 7.43 11.53
N LEU A 115 -0.44 8.02 11.96
CA LEU A 115 -1.46 7.36 12.76
C LEU A 115 -2.26 6.39 11.87
N LEU A 116 -2.32 5.12 12.27
CA LEU A 116 -3.05 4.07 11.59
C LEU A 116 -4.07 3.40 12.53
N PRO A 117 -5.22 2.95 12.02
CA PRO A 117 -6.15 2.15 12.82
C PRO A 117 -5.58 0.75 13.02
N LYS A 118 -5.94 0.07 14.12
CA LYS A 118 -5.67 -1.37 14.20
C LYS A 118 -6.71 -2.11 13.36
N ARG A 119 -6.26 -3.12 12.61
CA ARG A 119 -7.14 -4.00 11.84
C ARG A 119 -7.26 -5.34 12.56
N PHE A 120 -8.46 -5.90 12.59
CA PHE A 120 -8.73 -7.20 13.20
C PHE A 120 -9.62 -8.02 12.28
N VAL A 121 -9.60 -9.33 12.46
CA VAL A 121 -10.44 -10.24 11.68
C VAL A 121 -11.90 -10.03 12.09
N LYS A 122 -12.78 -9.84 11.09
CA LYS A 122 -14.21 -9.62 11.33
C LYS A 122 -14.80 -10.71 12.22
N ASN A 123 -15.61 -10.30 13.20
CA ASN A 123 -16.19 -11.16 14.25
C ASN A 123 -15.19 -11.81 15.21
N ASN A 124 -13.90 -11.46 15.15
CA ASN A 124 -12.87 -11.99 16.05
C ASN A 124 -11.87 -10.87 16.46
N PRO A 125 -12.28 -9.97 17.36
CA PRO A 125 -11.53 -8.75 17.68
C PRO A 125 -10.18 -9.02 18.37
N ASP A 126 -10.03 -10.19 18.99
CA ASP A 126 -8.79 -10.60 19.63
C ASP A 126 -7.66 -10.88 18.62
N LEU A 127 -8.02 -11.22 17.37
CA LEU A 127 -7.08 -11.51 16.30
C LEU A 127 -6.72 -10.23 15.53
N ILE A 128 -5.76 -9.48 16.08
CA ILE A 128 -5.20 -8.28 15.45
C ILE A 128 -4.26 -8.68 14.32
N VAL A 129 -4.45 -8.06 13.15
CA VAL A 129 -3.56 -8.25 12.01
C VAL A 129 -2.69 -6.99 11.86
N GLU A 130 -1.40 -7.08 12.09
CA GLU A 130 -0.52 -5.90 12.04
C GLU A 130 -0.32 -5.39 10.60
N TRP A 131 -0.24 -4.08 10.40
CA TRP A 131 0.11 -3.50 9.10
C TRP A 131 1.50 -3.95 8.64
N PRO A 132 1.72 -4.11 7.32
CA PRO A 132 3.00 -4.61 6.82
C PRO A 132 4.07 -3.56 7.03
N SER A 133 5.24 -3.94 7.53
CA SER A 133 6.37 -3.02 7.62
C SER A 133 6.75 -2.53 6.22
N LYS A 134 6.86 -1.22 6.03
CA LYS A 134 7.38 -0.68 4.77
C LYS A 134 8.76 -1.30 4.52
N LYS A 135 8.92 -2.01 3.40
CA LYS A 135 10.26 -2.28 2.87
C LYS A 135 10.91 -0.92 2.73
N SER A 136 12.05 -0.73 3.37
CA SER A 136 12.72 0.56 3.33
C SER A 136 13.07 0.82 1.87
N ASN A 137 12.30 1.70 1.23
CA ASN A 137 12.82 2.49 0.13
C ASN A 137 13.77 3.49 0.78
N ALA A 138 14.83 2.98 1.42
CA ALA A 138 16.00 3.71 1.86
C ALA A 138 16.83 4.09 0.63
N THR A 139 16.16 4.64 -0.37
CA THR A 139 16.69 5.76 -1.11
C THR A 139 16.07 7.00 -0.45
N LYS A 140 16.34 7.16 0.86
CA LYS A 140 16.46 8.49 1.47
C LYS A 140 17.73 9.13 0.90
N THR A 141 17.87 9.18 -0.42
CA THR A 141 18.75 10.19 -1.00
C THR A 141 17.99 11.47 -0.73
N ALA A 142 18.57 12.36 0.07
CA ALA A 142 18.16 13.74 0.10
C ALA A 142 18.01 14.17 -1.36
N ASP A 143 16.76 14.30 -1.81
CA ASP A 143 16.51 14.91 -3.10
C ASP A 143 17.14 16.31 -3.01
N ILE A 144 17.70 16.82 -4.10
CA ILE A 144 18.43 18.10 -4.08
C ILE A 144 17.54 19.24 -3.55
N LEU A 145 16.22 19.05 -3.66
CA LEU A 145 15.18 19.99 -3.20
C LEU A 145 14.62 19.67 -1.80
N GLY A 146 15.00 18.54 -1.19
CA GLY A 146 14.55 18.14 0.15
C GLY A 146 15.50 18.62 1.25
N THR A 147 14.98 19.30 2.26
CA THR A 147 15.77 19.74 3.43
C THR A 147 16.05 18.57 4.38
N ASN A 148 17.21 18.59 5.03
CA ASN A 148 17.57 17.55 5.99
C ASN A 148 16.68 17.61 7.23
N PRO A 149 16.31 16.45 7.82
CA PRO A 149 15.45 16.41 9.02
C PRO A 149 16.01 17.23 10.19
N ASP A 150 17.33 17.21 10.39
CA ASP A 150 17.99 17.95 11.47
C ASP A 150 17.88 19.47 11.30
N GLU A 151 17.79 19.97 10.06
CA GLU A 151 17.58 21.39 9.77
C GLU A 151 16.10 21.77 9.93
N VAL A 152 15.18 20.91 9.51
CA VAL A 152 13.73 21.15 9.61
C VAL A 152 13.27 21.15 11.06
N LEU A 153 13.78 20.23 11.87
CA LEU A 153 13.41 20.09 13.28
C LEU A 153 14.20 21.01 14.20
N LYS A 154 15.15 21.78 13.66
CA LYS A 154 15.91 22.76 14.44
C LYS A 154 14.98 23.88 14.88
N GLU A 155 14.83 24.03 16.19
CA GLU A 155 14.13 25.16 16.79
C GLU A 155 14.94 26.45 16.56
N THR A 156 14.36 27.39 15.82
CA THR A 156 14.98 28.71 15.55
C THR A 156 14.22 29.88 16.16
N PHE A 157 13.03 29.64 16.71
CA PHE A 157 12.15 30.67 17.23
C PHE A 157 11.69 30.31 18.64
N GLN A 158 11.90 31.24 19.56
CA GLN A 158 11.38 31.21 20.93
C GLN A 158 10.70 32.55 21.20
N PRO A 159 9.44 32.58 21.68
CA PRO A 159 8.76 33.83 21.96
C PRO A 159 9.42 34.57 23.12
N GLU A 160 10.02 35.74 22.86
CA GLU A 160 10.73 36.54 23.86
C GLU A 160 9.83 37.55 24.58
N SER A 161 8.81 38.06 23.89
CA SER A 161 7.92 39.10 24.40
C SER A 161 6.47 38.84 24.04
N PHE A 162 5.56 39.06 25.00
CA PHE A 162 4.11 38.98 24.76
C PHE A 162 3.54 40.27 24.15
N PHE A 163 4.27 41.39 24.27
CA PHE A 163 3.79 42.73 23.93
C PHE A 163 4.34 43.26 22.60
N GLU A 164 5.38 42.62 22.06
CA GLU A 164 5.99 42.97 20.78
C GLU A 164 5.67 41.89 19.74
N SER A 165 5.48 42.32 18.49
CA SER A 165 5.25 41.40 17.38
C SER A 165 6.56 40.74 16.97
N ASP A 166 6.56 39.41 16.81
CA ASP A 166 7.72 38.62 16.37
C ASP A 166 8.08 38.85 14.89
N ILE A 167 7.21 39.53 14.15
CA ILE A 167 7.36 39.87 12.73
C ILE A 167 7.20 41.40 12.60
N PRO A 168 8.08 42.11 11.86
CA PRO A 168 8.05 43.58 11.74
C PRO A 168 6.75 44.17 11.20
#